data_AF-A0A2D4FHK8-F1
#
_entry.id   AF-A0A2D4FHK8-F1
#
_cell.length_a   1.000
_cell.length_b   1.000
_cell.length_c   1.000
_cell.angle_alpha   90.00
_cell.angle_beta   90.00
_cell.angle_gamma   90.00
#
_symmetry.space_group_name_H-M   'P 1'
#
loop_
_entity.id
_entity.type
_entity.pdbx_description
1 polymer ?
#
loop_
_entity_poly.entity_id
_entity_poly.type
_entity_poly.pdbx_seq_one_letter_code
_entity_poly.pdbx_strand_id
1 'polypeptide(L)'
;AANDDCDLPEFCTGQSAECPTESLHQRNGHPCQNNQGYCYNGKCPIMTNQCVALWGPGAKVSPNRCFTSNERGQGCGFCREENGASIPCAAKDIKCGWLY
;
A
#
# COMPACT_ATOMS: atom_id res chain seq x y z
N ALA A 1 20.07 11.03 -4.18
CA ALA A 1 20.25 9.59 -4.51
C ALA A 1 18.94 8.89 -4.14
N ALA A 2 18.45 7.97 -4.97
CA ALA A 2 17.18 7.29 -4.71
C ALA A 2 17.29 6.44 -3.43
N ASN A 3 16.28 6.55 -2.55
CA ASN A 3 16.25 5.87 -1.27
C ASN A 3 15.71 4.44 -1.35
N ASP A 4 14.81 4.17 -2.30
CA ASP A 4 14.21 2.86 -2.54
C ASP A 4 13.75 2.68 -4.00
N ASP A 5 13.21 1.50 -4.33
CA ASP A 5 12.76 1.14 -5.69
C ASP A 5 11.67 2.06 -6.27
N CYS A 6 10.95 2.79 -5.42
CA CYS A 6 9.88 3.70 -5.78
C CYS A 6 10.29 5.18 -5.78
N ASP A 7 11.56 5.48 -5.53
CA ASP A 7 12.13 6.83 -5.52
C ASP A 7 12.95 7.08 -6.80
N LEU A 8 12.83 8.27 -7.40
CA LEU A 8 13.64 8.63 -8.57
C LEU A 8 14.75 9.58 -8.17
N PRO A 9 15.98 9.41 -8.68
CA PRO A 9 17.05 10.35 -8.39
C PRO A 9 16.79 11.70 -9.07
N GLU A 10 16.89 12.78 -8.31
CA GLU A 10 16.92 14.13 -8.85
C GLU A 10 18.33 14.52 -9.32
N PHE A 11 18.37 15.32 -10.38
CA PHE A 11 19.60 15.83 -10.96
C PHE A 11 19.52 17.35 -11.07
N CYS A 12 20.64 18.02 -10.80
CA CYS A 12 20.74 19.46 -10.99
C CYS A 12 20.57 19.80 -12.47
N THR A 13 19.77 20.83 -12.76
CA THR A 13 19.53 21.32 -14.12
C THR A 13 20.70 22.13 -14.68
N GLY A 14 21.62 22.56 -13.81
CA GLY A 14 22.69 23.50 -14.15
C GLY A 14 22.24 24.96 -14.25
N GLN A 15 20.95 25.25 -13.99
CA GLN A 15 20.37 26.59 -14.08
C GLN A 15 20.08 27.23 -12.70
N SER A 16 20.08 26.43 -11.63
CA SER A 16 19.88 26.87 -10.25
C SER A 16 20.80 26.08 -9.32
N ALA A 17 21.13 26.67 -8.17
CA ALA A 17 21.81 25.99 -7.06
C ALA A 17 20.84 25.18 -6.19
N GLU A 18 19.53 25.38 -6.37
CA GLU A 18 18.49 24.62 -5.68
C GLU A 18 18.29 23.24 -6.31
N CYS A 19 18.23 22.20 -5.48
CA CYS A 19 17.79 20.89 -5.91
C CYS A 19 16.31 20.98 -6.30
N PRO A 20 15.87 20.35 -7.41
CA PRO A 20 14.46 20.31 -7.76
C PRO A 20 13.62 19.83 -6.56
N THR A 21 12.64 20.63 -6.14
CA THR A 21 11.80 20.36 -4.95
C THR A 21 10.61 19.46 -5.28
N GLU A 22 10.32 19.26 -6.55
CA GLU A 22 9.32 18.29 -6.98
C GLU A 22 9.83 16.90 -6.60
N SER A 23 9.24 16.29 -5.58
CA SER A 23 9.53 14.90 -5.25
C SER A 23 9.14 14.06 -6.47
N LEU A 24 10.14 13.56 -7.18
CA LEU A 24 9.94 12.67 -8.31
C LEU A 24 9.99 11.26 -7.77
N HIS A 25 8.90 10.54 -7.93
CA HIS A 25 8.83 9.15 -7.53
C HIS A 25 8.57 8.31 -8.76
N GLN A 26 8.95 7.06 -8.67
CA GLN A 26 8.69 6.09 -9.71
C GLN A 26 7.19 6.06 -10.02
N ARG A 27 6.85 5.84 -11.28
CA ARG A 27 5.46 5.90 -11.73
C ARG A 27 4.59 4.91 -10.93
N ASN A 28 3.35 5.31 -10.68
CA ASN A 28 2.36 4.42 -10.09
C ASN A 28 2.18 3.15 -10.93
N GLY A 29 2.26 1.98 -10.29
CA GLY A 29 2.17 0.68 -10.95
C GLY A 29 3.52 0.07 -11.38
N HIS A 30 4.66 0.71 -11.14
CA HIS A 30 5.97 0.07 -11.33
C HIS A 30 6.17 -1.05 -10.30
N PRO A 31 6.59 -2.28 -10.68
CA PRO A 31 6.85 -3.34 -9.72
C PRO A 31 7.99 -2.97 -8.75
N CYS A 32 7.84 -3.29 -7.47
CA CYS A 32 8.82 -2.98 -6.43
C CYS A 32 9.05 -4.16 -5.48
N GLN A 33 10.16 -4.14 -4.74
CA GLN A 33 10.52 -5.16 -3.73
C GLN A 33 10.47 -6.59 -4.29
N ASN A 34 11.16 -6.84 -5.41
CA ASN A 34 11.18 -8.14 -6.10
C ASN A 34 9.76 -8.62 -6.53
N ASN A 35 8.97 -7.74 -7.14
CA ASN A 35 7.60 -8.00 -7.59
C ASN A 35 6.60 -8.35 -6.48
N GLN A 36 6.87 -7.96 -5.23
CA GLN A 36 5.93 -8.16 -4.11
C GLN A 36 4.84 -7.08 -4.03
N GLY A 37 5.04 -5.95 -4.70
CA GLY A 37 4.08 -4.86 -4.76
C GLY A 37 4.28 -3.99 -5.98
N TYR A 38 3.53 -2.90 -6.00
CA TYR A 38 3.61 -1.88 -7.04
C TYR A 38 3.74 -0.51 -6.41
N CYS A 39 4.59 0.35 -6.96
CA CYS A 39 4.79 1.70 -6.48
C CYS A 39 3.47 2.48 -6.53
N TYR A 40 3.20 3.19 -5.44
CA TYR A 40 2.08 4.12 -5.32
C TYR A 40 2.53 5.32 -4.51
N ASN A 41 2.59 6.49 -5.15
CA ASN A 41 3.01 7.77 -4.56
C ASN A 41 4.35 7.65 -3.79
N GLY A 42 5.37 7.08 -4.46
CA GLY A 42 6.73 6.93 -3.90
C GLY A 42 6.89 5.84 -2.83
N LYS A 43 5.88 5.00 -2.61
CA LYS A 43 5.95 3.88 -1.65
C LYS A 43 5.64 2.56 -2.32
N CYS A 44 6.16 1.47 -1.75
CA CYS A 44 5.82 0.10 -2.13
C CYS A 44 4.85 -0.52 -1.09
N PRO A 45 3.52 -0.30 -1.17
CA PRO A 45 2.57 -0.88 -0.23
C PRO A 45 2.50 -2.41 -0.37
N ILE A 46 2.82 -3.11 0.71
CA ILE A 46 2.76 -4.57 0.82
C ILE A 46 2.03 -4.93 2.12
N MET A 47 1.10 -5.89 2.07
CA MET A 47 0.29 -6.29 3.23
C MET A 47 1.15 -6.65 4.45
N THR A 48 2.23 -7.42 4.27
CA THR A 48 3.15 -7.78 5.35
C THR A 48 3.76 -6.56 6.04
N ASN A 49 4.16 -5.53 5.27
CA ASN A 49 4.73 -4.31 5.85
C ASN A 49 3.67 -3.50 6.61
N GLN A 50 2.42 -3.52 6.15
CA GLN A 50 1.30 -2.94 6.90
C GLN A 50 1.06 -3.69 8.21
N CYS A 51 1.13 -5.03 8.20
CA CYS A 51 1.02 -5.84 9.41
C CYS A 51 2.12 -5.50 10.42
N VAL A 52 3.37 -5.42 9.97
CA VAL A 52 4.52 -5.07 10.83
C VAL A 52 4.40 -3.64 11.38
N ALA A 53 3.90 -2.70 10.58
CA ALA A 53 3.69 -1.32 11.05
C ALA A 53 2.59 -1.20 12.13
N LEU A 54 1.53 -2.01 12.03
CA LEU A 54 0.40 -1.99 12.98
C LEU A 54 0.65 -2.81 14.25
N TRP A 55 1.28 -3.98 14.13
CA TRP A 55 1.41 -4.96 15.22
C TRP A 55 2.85 -5.22 15.65
N GLY A 56 3.83 -4.63 14.98
CA GLY A 56 5.24 -4.71 15.32
C GLY A 56 6.02 -5.84 14.62
N PRO A 57 7.33 -5.95 14.91
CA PRO A 57 8.20 -6.93 14.29
C PRO A 57 7.70 -8.36 14.50
N GLY A 58 7.70 -9.16 13.42
CA GLY A 58 7.24 -10.55 13.45
C GLY A 58 5.78 -10.75 13.05
N ALA A 59 4.98 -9.68 12.95
CA ALA A 59 3.65 -9.75 12.36
C ALA A 59 3.72 -10.16 10.87
N LYS A 60 2.70 -10.90 10.41
CA LYS A 60 2.62 -11.44 9.05
C LYS A 60 1.19 -11.28 8.54
N VAL A 61 1.04 -11.24 7.22
CA VAL A 61 -0.28 -11.31 6.59
C VAL A 61 -0.95 -12.65 6.89
N SER A 62 -2.23 -12.62 7.22
CA SER A 62 -3.02 -13.82 7.43
C SER A 62 -3.20 -14.64 6.14
N PRO A 63 -3.52 -15.95 6.25
CA PRO A 63 -3.91 -16.76 5.10
C PRO A 63 -5.15 -16.21 4.38
N ASN A 64 -5.26 -16.46 3.07
CA ASN A 64 -6.37 -15.97 2.22
C ASN A 64 -7.77 -16.24 2.81
N ARG A 65 -7.95 -17.35 3.54
CA ARG A 65 -9.24 -17.71 4.16
C ARG A 65 -9.73 -16.70 5.21
N CYS A 66 -8.84 -15.92 5.83
CA CYS A 66 -9.26 -14.93 6.83
C CYS A 66 -10.01 -13.77 6.18
N PHE A 67 -9.58 -13.39 4.97
CA PHE A 67 -10.15 -12.28 4.21
C PHE A 67 -11.59 -12.52 3.77
N THR A 68 -12.09 -13.77 3.72
CA THR A 68 -13.51 -14.03 3.43
C THR A 68 -14.44 -13.43 4.49
N SER A 69 -13.93 -13.13 5.70
CA SER A 69 -14.67 -12.38 6.71
C SER A 69 -15.08 -10.97 6.24
N ASN A 70 -14.38 -10.39 5.25
CA ASN A 70 -14.72 -9.09 4.68
C ASN A 70 -16.02 -9.09 3.85
N GLU A 71 -16.55 -10.26 3.49
CA GLU A 71 -17.85 -10.39 2.82
C GLU A 71 -19.04 -10.20 3.79
N ARG A 72 -18.80 -10.16 5.10
CA ARG A 72 -19.87 -10.08 6.12
C ARG A 72 -20.52 -8.70 6.19
N GLY A 73 -19.76 -7.63 5.96
CA GLY A 73 -20.24 -6.25 6.12
C GLY A 73 -20.56 -5.89 7.58
N GLN A 74 -19.86 -6.47 8.55
CA GLN A 74 -20.11 -6.25 9.98
C GLN A 74 -18.81 -6.31 10.80
N GLY A 75 -18.75 -5.56 11.90
CA GLY A 75 -17.56 -5.53 12.77
C GLY A 75 -16.30 -5.12 12.00
N CYS A 76 -15.21 -5.87 12.15
CA CYS A 76 -13.98 -5.68 11.38
C CYS A 76 -13.99 -6.38 10.01
N GLY A 77 -15.15 -6.79 9.48
CA GLY A 77 -15.27 -7.55 8.24
C GLY A 77 -16.03 -6.78 7.16
N PHE A 78 -15.41 -5.78 6.56
CA PHE A 78 -16.03 -4.95 5.51
C PHE A 78 -15.00 -4.39 4.52
N CYS A 79 -15.48 -3.87 3.39
CA CYS A 79 -14.66 -3.27 2.33
C CYS A 79 -14.50 -1.76 2.48
N ARG A 80 -15.60 -1.08 2.80
CA ARG A 80 -15.62 0.36 3.04
C ARG A 80 -16.76 0.71 3.99
N GLU A 81 -16.67 1.88 4.60
CA GLU A 81 -17.77 2.47 5.35
C GLU A 81 -18.40 3.58 4.52
N GLU A 82 -19.73 3.61 4.46
CA GLU A 82 -20.48 4.60 3.70
C GLU A 82 -21.70 5.04 4.53
N ASN A 83 -21.75 6.32 4.92
CA ASN A 83 -22.79 6.87 5.80
C ASN A 83 -22.98 6.09 7.13
N GLY A 84 -21.89 5.61 7.72
CA GLY A 84 -21.90 4.80 8.95
C GLY A 84 -22.34 3.34 8.75
N ALA A 85 -22.63 2.91 7.51
CA ALA A 85 -22.90 1.53 7.17
C ALA A 85 -21.64 0.83 6.67
N SER A 86 -21.34 -0.34 7.24
CA SER A 86 -20.26 -1.21 6.77
C SER A 86 -20.70 -1.95 5.50
N ILE A 87 -20.03 -1.66 4.39
CA ILE A 87 -20.34 -2.28 3.09
C ILE A 87 -19.52 -3.56 2.93
N PRO A 88 -20.15 -4.73 2.69
CA PRO A 88 -19.44 -5.97 2.46
C PRO A 88 -18.60 -5.93 1.18
N CYS A 89 -17.50 -6.67 1.17
CA CYS A 89 -16.72 -6.90 -0.03
C CYS A 89 -17.44 -7.85 -1.00
N ALA A 90 -17.26 -7.64 -2.30
CA ALA A 90 -17.46 -8.71 -3.28
C ALA A 90 -16.31 -9.72 -3.18
N ALA A 91 -16.55 -10.97 -3.62
CA ALA A 91 -15.56 -12.05 -3.51
C ALA A 91 -14.19 -11.74 -4.13
N LYS A 92 -14.16 -10.97 -5.22
CA LYS A 92 -12.92 -10.54 -5.88
C LYS A 92 -12.15 -9.44 -5.12
N ASP A 93 -12.82 -8.74 -4.21
CA ASP A 93 -12.34 -7.54 -3.54
C ASP A 93 -12.00 -7.79 -2.06
N ILE A 94 -12.12 -9.03 -1.57
CA ILE A 94 -11.90 -9.39 -0.15
C ILE A 94 -10.52 -8.99 0.40
N LYS A 95 -9.53 -8.79 -0.47
CA LYS A 95 -8.17 -8.37 -0.14
C LYS A 95 -7.98 -6.85 -0.04
N CYS A 96 -9.00 -6.08 -0.38
CA CYS A 96 -9.00 -4.62 -0.34
C CYS A 96 -9.80 -4.05 0.82
N GLY A 97 -10.39 -4.90 1.66
CA GLY A 97 -11.08 -4.53 2.89
C GLY A 97 -10.16 -4.56 4.11
N TRP A 98 -10.71 -4.99 5.24
CA TRP A 98 -9.95 -5.12 6.49
C TRP A 98 -8.73 -6.05 6.35
N LEU A 99 -7.62 -5.65 6.98
CA LEU A 99 -6.36 -6.40 7.00
C LEU A 99 -6.37 -7.42 8.15
N TYR A 100 -5.92 -8.63 7.85
CA TYR A 100 -5.78 -9.74 8.81
C TYR A 100 -4.36 -10.25 8.84
#